data_AF-A0A550BSX3-F1
#
_entry.id   AF-A0A550BSX3-F1
#
_cell.length_a   1.000
_cell.length_b   1.000
_cell.length_c   1.000
_cell.angle_alpha   90.00
_cell.angle_beta   90.00
_cell.angle_gamma   90.00
#
_symmetry.space_group_name_H-M   'P 1'
#
loop_
_entity.id
_entity.type
_entity.pdbx_description
1 polymer ?
#
loop_
_entity_poly.entity_id
_entity_poly.type
_entity_poly.pdbx_seq_one_letter_code
_entity_poly.pdbx_strand_id
1 'polypeptide(L)' 'LAFLGLGNIVEQDIPRRTTLSDMILRRFNEKYHTMVDDIRNSTGRVSFTADIWSRSGNLQPYMAVTAHYMTRDSS' A
#
# COMPACT_ATOMS: atom_id res chain seq x y z
N LEU A 1 -19.32 -5.43 11.45
CA LEU A 1 -19.07 -5.35 12.90
C LEU A 1 -17.73 -6.04 13.17
N ALA A 2 -16.70 -5.30 13.54
CA ALA A 2 -15.43 -5.88 13.97
C ALA A 2 -15.49 -6.10 15.48
N PHE A 3 -15.31 -7.35 15.93
CA PHE A 3 -15.25 -7.67 17.37
C PHE A 3 -13.86 -7.33 17.89
N LEU A 4 -13.76 -6.34 18.78
CA LEU A 4 -12.50 -5.87 19.35
C LEU A 4 -12.43 -6.26 20.84
N GLY A 5 -11.99 -7.49 21.11
CA GLY A 5 -11.46 -7.90 22.42
C GLY A 5 -12.46 -8.24 23.55
N LEU A 6 -11.92 -8.78 24.64
CA LEU A 6 -12.61 -9.37 25.80
C LEU A 6 -13.13 -8.33 26.82
N GLY A 7 -13.55 -7.15 26.38
CA GLY A 7 -14.19 -6.14 27.24
C GLY A 7 -13.25 -5.17 27.98
N ASN A 8 -11.96 -5.10 27.59
CA ASN A 8 -10.96 -4.19 28.15
C ASN A 8 -10.55 -3.05 27.20
N ILE A 9 -11.30 -2.82 26.13
CA ILE A 9 -11.07 -1.75 25.14
C ILE A 9 -12.18 -0.73 25.31
N VAL A 10 -11.81 0.53 25.55
CA VAL A 10 -12.74 1.66 25.61
C VAL A 10 -12.81 2.40 24.27
N GLU A 11 -13.84 3.21 24.06
CA GLU A 11 -14.05 3.94 22.79
C GLU A 11 -12.82 4.77 22.38
N GLN A 12 -12.09 5.31 23.35
CA GLN A 12 -10.89 6.11 23.14
C GLN A 12 -9.71 5.31 22.58
N ASP A 13 -9.70 3.99 22.75
CA ASP A 13 -8.68 3.08 22.21
C ASP A 13 -8.92 2.78 20.72
N ILE A 14 -10.13 3.02 20.22
CA ILE A 14 -10.48 2.76 18.82
C ILE A 14 -10.12 3.99 18.00
N PRO A 15 -9.18 3.89 17.03
CA PRO A 15 -8.83 5.02 16.20
C PRO A 15 -10.05 5.46 15.38
N ARG A 16 -10.35 6.76 15.44
CA ARG A 16 -11.37 7.36 14.58
C ARG A 16 -10.99 7.15 13.12
N ARG A 17 -11.99 7.16 12.22
CA ARG A 17 -11.78 6.99 10.78
C ARG A 17 -10.67 7.91 10.23
N THR A 18 -10.67 9.18 10.64
CA THR A 18 -9.65 10.16 10.23
C THR A 18 -8.26 9.75 10.71
N THR A 19 -8.14 9.39 11.99
CA THR A 19 -6.89 8.89 12.57
C THR A 19 -6.37 7.65 11.83
N LEU A 20 -7.25 6.70 11.50
CA LEU A 20 -6.87 5.52 10.74
C LEU A 20 -6.41 5.87 9.32
N SER A 21 -7.13 6.77 8.63
CA SER A 21 -6.72 7.26 7.31
C SER A 21 -5.35 7.94 7.36
N ASP A 22 -5.10 8.80 8.35
CA ASP A 22 -3.82 9.48 8.54
C ASP A 22 -2.69 8.48 8.82
N MET A 23 -2.95 7.46 9.65
CA MET A 23 -2.00 6.38 9.91
C MET A 23 -1.66 5.58 8.65
N ILE A 24 -2.65 5.23 7.84
CA ILE A 24 -2.46 4.52 6.56
C ILE A 24 -1.63 5.39 5.61
N LEU A 25 -1.98 6.67 5.44
CA LEU A 25 -1.27 7.59 4.54
C LEU A 25 0.16 7.84 4.99
N ARG A 26 0.40 8.01 6.29
CA ARG A 26 1.75 8.16 6.84
C ARG A 26 2.59 6.92 6.52
N ARG A 27 2.03 5.73 6.80
CA ARG A 27 2.72 4.46 6.55
C ARG A 27 2.98 4.22 5.07
N PHE A 28 2.02 4.60 4.22
CA PHE A 28 2.17 4.56 2.77
C PHE A 28 3.32 5.44 2.31
N ASN A 29 3.40 6.70 2.75
CA ASN A 29 4.47 7.62 2.35
C ASN A 29 5.85 7.11 2.75
N GLU A 30 6.02 6.61 3.97
CA GLU A 30 7.28 6.00 4.42
C GLU A 30 7.73 4.85 3.49
N LYS A 31 6.79 3.96 3.17
CA LYS A 31 7.06 2.81 2.30
C LYS A 31 7.24 3.19 0.84
N TYR A 32 6.52 4.20 0.38
CA TYR A 32 6.68 4.75 -0.96
C TYR A 32 8.11 5.29 -1.16
N HIS A 33 8.61 6.10 -0.22
CA HIS A 33 9.97 6.62 -0.30
C HIS A 33 11.01 5.49 -0.27
N THR A 34 10.85 4.52 0.64
CA THR A 34 11.73 3.33 0.70
C THR A 34 11.74 2.59 -0.64
N MET A 35 10.56 2.27 -1.19
CA MET A 35 10.41 1.56 -2.46
C MET A 35 11.04 2.33 -3.63
N VAL A 36 10.87 3.65 -3.68
CA VAL A 36 11.46 4.48 -4.74
C VAL A 36 12.99 4.42 -4.66
N ASP A 37 13.56 4.48 -3.46
CA ASP A 37 15.00 4.38 -3.27
C ASP A 37 15.52 2.96 -3.60
N ASP A 38 14.77 1.92 -3.26
CA ASP A 38 15.11 0.53 -3.63
C ASP A 38 15.12 0.34 -5.16
N ILE A 39 14.12 0.90 -5.86
CA ILE A 39 14.03 0.85 -7.34
C ILE A 39 15.20 1.60 -7.98
N ARG A 40 15.53 2.81 -7.48
CA ARG A 40 16.66 3.61 -7.95
C ARG A 40 17.99 2.89 -7.80
N ASN A 41 18.14 2.13 -6.71
CA ASN A 41 19.35 1.37 -6.41
C ASN A 41 19.30 -0.08 -6.90
N SER A 42 18.32 -0.43 -7.74
CA SER A 42 18.20 -1.79 -8.26
C SER A 42 19.43 -2.19 -9.07
N THR A 43 19.90 -3.42 -8.88
CA THR A 43 21.12 -3.95 -9.51
C THR A 43 20.95 -4.39 -10.95
N GLY A 44 19.69 -4.41 -11.42
CA GLY A 44 19.31 -4.90 -12.73
C GLY A 44 18.32 -3.96 -13.41
N ARG A 45 17.68 -4.47 -14.47
CA ARG A 45 16.62 -3.73 -15.15
C ARG A 45 15.36 -3.69 -14.29
N VAL A 46 14.68 -2.54 -14.31
CA VAL A 46 13.33 -2.38 -13.78
C VAL A 46 12.35 -2.66 -14.90
N SER A 47 11.40 -3.57 -14.66
CA SER A 47 10.31 -3.88 -15.60
C SER A 47 8.99 -3.43 -14.99
N PHE A 48 8.06 -2.98 -15.82
CA PHE A 48 6.73 -2.57 -15.39
C PHE A 48 5.67 -3.42 -16.08
N THR A 49 4.68 -3.86 -15.32
CA THR A 49 3.44 -4.46 -15.84
C THR A 49 2.30 -3.51 -15.57
N ALA A 50 1.35 -3.44 -16.51
CA ALA A 50 0.16 -2.64 -16.40
C ALA A 50 -1.06 -3.52 -16.64
N ASP A 51 -1.86 -3.72 -15.61
CA ASP A 51 -3.14 -4.41 -15.71
C ASP A 51 -4.22 -3.34 -15.92
N ILE A 52 -4.90 -3.41 -17.06
CA ILE A 52 -5.96 -2.46 -17.42
C ILE A 52 -7.26 -3.22 -17.55
N TRP A 53 -8.30 -2.73 -16.88
CA TRP A 53 -9.63 -3.32 -16.97
C TRP A 53 -10.70 -2.27 -16.76
N SER A 54 -11.91 -2.54 -17.25
CA SER A 54 -13.08 -1.72 -16.95
C SER A 54 -13.99 -2.46 -15.98
N ARG A 55 -14.61 -1.73 -15.04
CA ARG A 55 -15.64 -2.31 -14.18
C ARG A 55 -16.89 -2.62 -14.99
N SER A 56 -17.36 -3.86 -14.87
CA SER A 56 -18.61 -4.29 -15.50
C SER A 56 -19.80 -3.48 -14.96
N GLY A 57 -20.71 -3.11 -15.85
CA GLY A 57 -21.93 -2.36 -15.55
C GLY A 57 -21.83 -0.85 -15.74
N ASN A 58 -20.66 -0.24 -15.58
CA ASN A 58 -20.49 1.22 -15.81
C ASN A 58 -19.28 1.59 -16.68
N LEU A 59 -18.55 0.60 -17.20
CA LEU A 59 -17.38 0.77 -18.08
C LEU A 59 -16.29 1.70 -17.52
N GLN A 60 -16.27 1.92 -16.19
CA GLN A 60 -15.26 2.76 -15.55
C GLN A 60 -13.88 2.11 -15.73
N PRO A 61 -12.89 2.80 -16.36
CA PRO A 61 -11.55 2.26 -16.54
C PRO A 61 -10.74 2.30 -15.24
N TYR A 62 -9.93 1.26 -15.04
CA TYR A 62 -8.93 1.12 -13.98
C TYR A 62 -7.60 0.69 -14.61
N MET A 63 -6.51 1.10 -13.98
CA MET A 63 -5.16 0.68 -14.32
C MET A 63 -4.39 0.44 -13.03
N ALA A 64 -3.81 -0.75 -12.89
CA ALA A 64 -2.80 -1.02 -11.89
C ALA A 64 -1.43 -1.09 -12.57
N VAL A 65 -0.42 -0.47 -11.96
CA VAL A 65 0.97 -0.52 -12.43
C VAL A 65 1.82 -1.17 -11.35
N THR A 66 2.58 -2.20 -11.73
CA THR A 66 3.48 -2.92 -10.82
C THR A 66 4.91 -2.84 -11.36
N ALA A 67 5.85 -2.47 -10.49
CA ALA A 67 7.28 -2.47 -10.79
C ALA A 67 7.93 -3.76 -10.28
N HIS A 68 8.70 -4.42 -11.15
CA HIS A 68 9.53 -5.57 -10.83
C HIS A 68 11.00 -5.15 -10.91
N TYR A 69 11.75 -5.33 -9.82
CA TYR A 69 13.15 -4.92 -9.73
C TYR A 69 13.93 -5.88 -8.82
N MET A 70 15.25 -5.91 -8.99
CA MET A 70 16.16 -6.74 -8.18
C MET A 70 16.78 -5.90 -7.06
N THR A 71 16.77 -6.44 -5.85
CA THR A 71 17.52 -5.91 -4.69
C THR A 71 18.71 -6.81 -4.41
N ARG A 72 19.78 -6.27 -3.81
CA ARG A 72 20.83 -7.13 -3.23
C ARG A 72 20.31 -7.67 -1.91
N ASP A 73 20.46 -8.96 -1.68
CA ASP A 73 20.35 -9.48 -0.32
C ASP A 73 21.48 -8.88 0.51
N SER A 74 21.12 -8.19 1.60
CA SER A 74 22.09 -7.80 2.62
C SER A 74 22.43 -9.06 3.43
N SER A 75 23.42 -9.82 2.94
CA SER A 75 24.11 -10.87 3.70
C SER A 75 24.97 -10.28 4.82
#